data_AF-A0A820HS60-F1
#
_entry.id   AF-A0A820HS60-F1
#
_cell.length_a   1.000
_cell.length_b   1.000
_cell.length_c   1.000
_cell.angle_alpha   90.00
_cell.angle_beta   90.00
_cell.angle_gamma   90.00
#
_symmetry.space_group_name_H-M   'P 1'
#
loop_
_entity.id
_entity.type
_entity.pdbx_description
1 polymer ?
#
loop_
_entity_poly.entity_id
_entity_poly.type
_entity_poly.pdbx_seq_one_letter_code
_entity_poly.pdbx_strand_id
1 'polypeptide(L)'
;MPDNRIAFQLTIPARHRCRTLCNSPQQRHIDIGSSKCKSKQPEMISIHQDKCDCSPDSVCIGIVNNRSICLCPLTKTSPQCLLNSICQMKPCINGSICVPYSERFSFINFTCVCQEGFYGYHIRPHVSIHGQSIYVKVSIVTISIMFAVGLTSGIFSILTFQSKSSRKAGCGLYLLAISITSILNIIFLNIKVWFLILSQMTIVSSESFLLFNCISLEFILQSLLAMTDWFHVCVSIERCAAVFLDVKFNLTTSKKFAKLVILIIISDTCISFLHDPIYRRPIDDEEDQRTWCLLQMPSNIETYNSFINIFHFIVPSSLKVIPPICIIVLIANKHVAVKQQDTYIQHLKKQ
;
A
#
# COMPACT_ATOMS: atom_id res chain seq x y z
N MET A 1 -1.98 -18.83 -29.57
CA MET A 1 -2.92 -19.30 -28.53
C MET A 1 -2.37 -20.59 -27.94
N PRO A 2 -2.34 -20.74 -26.60
CA PRO A 2 -1.77 -19.84 -25.61
C PRO A 2 -0.41 -20.36 -25.10
N ASP A 3 0.47 -19.40 -24.83
CA ASP A 3 1.69 -19.53 -24.05
C ASP A 3 1.35 -19.79 -22.57
N ASN A 4 2.18 -20.58 -21.90
CA ASN A 4 2.40 -20.54 -20.45
C ASN A 4 3.66 -21.34 -20.13
N ARG A 5 4.79 -20.66 -19.87
CA ARG A 5 5.94 -21.24 -19.15
C ARG A 5 6.59 -20.14 -18.31
N ILE A 6 6.31 -20.20 -17.01
CA ILE A 6 6.97 -19.42 -15.96
C ILE A 6 8.37 -20.03 -15.76
N ALA A 7 9.41 -19.21 -15.76
CA ALA A 7 10.76 -19.62 -15.35
C ALA A 7 10.89 -19.37 -13.84
N PHE A 8 11.14 -20.44 -13.09
CA PHE A 8 11.22 -20.46 -11.63
C PHE A 8 12.65 -20.18 -11.16
N GLN A 9 12.79 -19.49 -10.03
CA GLN A 9 14.05 -19.13 -9.41
C GLN A 9 14.52 -20.29 -8.51
N LEU A 10 15.44 -21.14 -8.99
CA LEU A 10 16.04 -22.18 -8.15
C LEU A 10 17.15 -21.58 -7.28
N THR A 11 16.79 -21.19 -6.06
CA THR A 11 17.76 -20.98 -4.99
C THR A 11 18.19 -22.36 -4.49
N ILE A 12 19.36 -22.84 -4.89
CA ILE A 12 19.95 -24.08 -4.35
C ILE A 12 20.85 -23.69 -3.16
N PRO A 13 20.45 -23.92 -1.90
CA PRO A 13 21.43 -24.04 -0.82
C PRO A 13 22.16 -25.37 -0.99
N ALA A 14 23.49 -25.29 -1.04
CA ALA A 14 24.37 -26.44 -1.11
C ALA A 14 24.18 -27.38 0.09
N ARG A 15 24.29 -28.69 -0.20
CA ARG A 15 24.24 -29.84 0.70
C ARG A 15 22.83 -30.30 1.10
N HIS A 16 22.23 -31.14 0.26
CA HIS A 16 21.89 -32.51 0.64
C HIS A 16 21.76 -33.38 -0.62
N ARG A 17 22.18 -34.64 -0.52
CA ARG A 17 22.17 -35.63 -1.61
C ARG A 17 20.74 -35.83 -2.12
N CYS A 18 20.41 -35.25 -3.28
CA CYS A 18 19.27 -35.70 -4.07
C CYS A 18 19.75 -36.76 -5.06
N ARG A 19 19.36 -38.00 -4.80
CA ARG A 19 19.55 -39.13 -5.70
C ARG A 19 18.21 -39.35 -6.41
N THR A 20 18.11 -39.00 -7.69
CA THR A 20 17.07 -39.54 -8.59
C THR A 20 17.43 -39.25 -10.04
N LEU A 21 17.51 -40.34 -10.82
CA LEU A 21 17.74 -40.37 -12.26
C LEU A 21 16.50 -39.90 -13.02
N CYS A 22 16.70 -39.21 -14.15
CA CYS A 22 15.76 -39.15 -15.26
C CYS A 22 16.55 -39.33 -16.58
N ASN A 23 16.32 -40.45 -17.28
CA ASN A 23 16.64 -40.57 -18.71
C ASN A 23 15.32 -40.71 -19.49
N SER A 24 15.20 -39.89 -20.55
CA SER A 24 14.14 -39.79 -21.59
C SER A 24 14.08 -41.03 -22.52
N PRO A 25 13.17 -41.22 -23.53
CA PRO A 25 12.54 -40.19 -24.39
C PRO A 25 11.07 -40.39 -24.88
N GLN A 26 10.50 -39.27 -25.35
CA GLN A 26 9.43 -39.08 -26.36
C GLN A 26 8.00 -39.66 -26.16
N GLN A 27 7.12 -38.73 -25.75
CA GLN A 27 5.74 -38.48 -26.18
C GLN A 27 4.70 -39.62 -26.17
N ARG A 28 3.83 -39.61 -25.15
CA ARG A 28 2.37 -39.33 -25.20
C ARG A 28 1.77 -39.57 -23.79
N HIS A 29 0.88 -38.66 -23.35
CA HIS A 29 -0.33 -38.85 -22.51
C HIS A 29 -0.42 -40.07 -21.53
N ILE A 30 -0.90 -40.02 -20.27
CA ILE A 30 -2.05 -39.34 -19.65
C ILE A 30 -2.13 -39.78 -18.15
N ASP A 31 -2.88 -39.02 -17.36
CA ASP A 31 -3.58 -39.33 -16.09
C ASP A 31 -2.90 -39.82 -14.79
N ILE A 32 -3.53 -39.29 -13.74
CA ILE A 32 -3.54 -39.70 -12.35
C ILE A 32 -4.18 -41.10 -12.26
N GLY A 33 -3.43 -42.09 -11.79
CA GLY A 33 -4.00 -43.35 -11.30
C GLY A 33 -3.12 -44.57 -11.53
N SER A 34 -2.72 -45.21 -10.43
CA SER A 34 -2.39 -46.64 -10.31
C SER A 34 -1.69 -47.31 -11.50
N SER A 35 -0.38 -47.59 -11.39
CA SER A 35 0.17 -48.97 -11.42
C SER A 35 1.67 -49.04 -11.75
N LYS A 36 2.29 -50.05 -11.13
CA LYS A 36 3.67 -50.53 -11.20
C LYS A 36 4.25 -50.54 -12.63
N CYS A 37 5.54 -50.23 -12.78
CA CYS A 37 6.34 -50.85 -13.84
C CYS A 37 7.79 -51.13 -13.45
N LYS A 38 8.20 -52.35 -13.84
CA LYS A 38 9.48 -53.01 -13.64
C LYS A 38 10.47 -52.68 -14.77
N SER A 39 11.74 -52.75 -14.41
CA SER A 39 13.01 -52.71 -15.14
C SER A 39 13.07 -53.23 -16.59
N LYS A 40 13.96 -52.60 -17.39
CA LYS A 40 15.04 -53.25 -18.15
C LYS A 40 16.26 -52.31 -18.27
N GLN A 41 17.46 -52.90 -18.39
CA GLN A 41 18.79 -52.43 -17.93
C GLN A 41 19.36 -51.10 -18.49
N PRO A 42 20.35 -50.50 -17.80
CA PRO A 42 20.86 -49.15 -18.05
C PRO A 42 22.15 -49.12 -18.91
N GLU A 43 22.20 -48.26 -19.92
CA GLU A 43 23.47 -47.73 -20.44
C GLU A 43 23.89 -46.50 -19.62
N MET A 44 25.05 -46.61 -18.96
CA MET A 44 25.64 -45.55 -18.14
C MET A 44 26.15 -44.40 -19.02
N ILE A 45 25.50 -43.25 -18.94
CA ILE A 45 26.11 -41.98 -19.39
C ILE A 45 26.90 -41.43 -18.20
N SER A 46 28.23 -41.52 -18.28
CA SER A 46 29.14 -40.86 -17.35
C SER A 46 29.20 -39.37 -17.66
N ILE A 47 28.81 -38.55 -16.69
CA ILE A 47 28.95 -37.09 -16.77
C ILE A 47 30.42 -36.77 -16.47
N HIS A 48 31.24 -36.59 -17.51
CA HIS A 48 32.60 -36.06 -17.35
C HIS A 48 32.50 -34.54 -17.17
N GLN A 49 32.76 -34.09 -15.95
CA GLN A 49 32.62 -32.70 -15.49
C GLN A 49 33.76 -31.77 -15.96
N ASP A 50 34.74 -32.30 -16.69
CA ASP A 50 36.04 -31.63 -16.90
C ASP A 50 36.25 -30.99 -18.29
N LYS A 51 35.23 -30.86 -19.15
CA LYS A 51 35.41 -30.37 -20.55
C LYS A 51 34.35 -29.39 -21.07
N CYS A 52 33.74 -28.58 -20.22
CA CYS A 52 32.87 -27.50 -20.71
C CYS A 52 33.67 -26.23 -20.98
N ASP A 53 33.44 -25.62 -22.14
CA ASP A 53 33.92 -24.28 -22.48
C ASP A 53 32.90 -23.23 -22.03
N CYS A 54 32.78 -23.06 -20.70
CA CYS A 54 31.87 -22.10 -20.06
C CYS A 54 32.68 -20.99 -19.36
N SER A 55 32.07 -19.81 -19.21
CA SER A 55 32.64 -18.71 -18.41
C SER A 55 32.86 -19.17 -16.95
N PRO A 56 33.90 -18.69 -16.23
CA PRO A 56 34.17 -19.09 -14.84
C PRO A 56 33.01 -18.85 -13.88
N ASP A 57 32.14 -17.87 -14.19
CA ASP A 57 31.02 -17.45 -13.37
C ASP A 57 29.71 -18.18 -13.72
N SER A 58 29.74 -19.13 -14.67
CA SER A 58 28.57 -19.90 -15.10
C SER A 58 28.65 -21.37 -14.71
N VAL A 59 27.49 -21.99 -14.52
CA VAL A 59 27.39 -23.40 -14.11
C VAL A 59 27.23 -24.26 -15.35
N CYS A 60 28.16 -25.17 -15.63
CA CYS A 60 28.01 -26.12 -16.73
C CYS A 60 27.04 -27.25 -16.36
N ILE A 61 26.04 -27.50 -17.21
CA ILE A 61 25.11 -28.64 -17.06
C ILE A 61 25.60 -29.86 -17.85
N GLY A 62 26.29 -29.65 -18.98
CA GLY A 62 26.82 -30.73 -19.81
C GLY A 62 27.12 -30.28 -21.25
N ILE A 63 27.41 -31.24 -22.13
CA ILE A 63 27.72 -31.01 -23.54
C ILE A 63 26.73 -31.78 -24.39
N VAL A 64 26.07 -31.10 -25.35
CA VAL A 64 25.19 -31.71 -26.33
C VAL A 64 25.66 -31.31 -27.72
N ASN A 65 25.85 -32.28 -28.62
CA ASN A 65 26.32 -32.05 -29.99
C ASN A 65 27.60 -31.19 -30.08
N ASN A 66 28.59 -31.51 -29.25
CA ASN A 66 29.87 -30.79 -29.19
C ASN A 66 29.76 -29.30 -28.79
N ARG A 67 28.65 -28.89 -28.16
CA ARG A 67 28.46 -27.55 -27.58
C ARG A 67 28.16 -27.66 -26.09
N SER A 68 28.87 -26.86 -25.30
CA SER A 68 28.66 -26.72 -23.85
C SER A 68 27.32 -26.03 -23.56
N ILE A 69 26.57 -26.54 -22.59
CA ILE A 69 25.36 -25.90 -22.07
C ILE A 69 25.70 -25.26 -20.72
N CYS A 70 25.65 -23.93 -20.66
CA CYS A 70 26.04 -23.14 -19.48
C CYS A 70 24.84 -22.35 -18.93
N LEU A 71 24.70 -22.30 -17.60
CA LEU A 71 23.74 -21.46 -16.87
C LEU A 71 24.42 -20.18 -16.38
N CYS A 72 23.90 -19.01 -16.78
CA CYS A 72 24.49 -17.71 -16.47
C CYS A 72 23.72 -16.93 -15.38
N PRO A 73 24.41 -16.15 -14.53
CA PRO A 73 23.76 -15.20 -13.61
C PRO A 73 23.14 -14.02 -14.36
N LEU A 74 22.07 -13.45 -13.77
CA LEU A 74 21.16 -12.43 -14.36
C LEU A 74 21.81 -11.10 -14.81
N THR A 75 23.13 -10.93 -14.65
CA THR A 75 23.81 -9.62 -14.74
C THR A 75 24.99 -9.54 -15.71
N LYS A 76 25.19 -10.49 -16.65
CA LYS A 76 26.28 -10.43 -17.66
C LYS A 76 25.87 -10.84 -19.09
N THR A 77 26.60 -10.29 -20.08
CA THR A 77 26.39 -10.39 -21.53
C THR A 77 27.56 -11.10 -22.27
N SER A 78 27.28 -12.15 -23.07
CA SER A 78 28.17 -12.68 -24.14
C SER A 78 27.44 -13.77 -25.00
N PRO A 79 27.97 -14.26 -26.15
CA PRO A 79 27.25 -14.39 -27.44
C PRO A 79 26.20 -15.51 -27.51
N GLN A 80 25.99 -16.26 -26.44
CA GLN A 80 24.98 -17.33 -26.36
C GLN A 80 23.82 -17.00 -25.42
N CYS A 81 23.78 -15.80 -24.83
CA CYS A 81 22.69 -15.34 -23.97
C CYS A 81 22.31 -13.88 -24.28
N LEU A 82 21.22 -13.68 -25.01
CA LEU A 82 20.56 -12.39 -25.16
C LEU A 82 19.10 -12.55 -24.71
N LEU A 83 18.77 -12.11 -23.48
CA LEU A 83 17.38 -11.76 -23.16
C LEU A 83 17.24 -10.25 -23.38
N ASN A 84 16.81 -9.88 -24.58
CA ASN A 84 16.58 -8.49 -24.95
C ASN A 84 15.20 -8.07 -24.41
N SER A 85 15.17 -7.33 -23.31
CA SER A 85 13.94 -6.90 -22.63
C SER A 85 14.02 -5.46 -22.13
N ILE A 86 12.87 -4.80 -21.99
CA ILE A 86 12.76 -3.43 -21.45
C ILE A 86 13.39 -3.30 -20.06
N CYS A 87 13.43 -4.37 -19.26
CA CYS A 87 14.00 -4.34 -17.91
C CYS A 87 15.49 -4.00 -17.87
N GLN A 88 16.22 -4.14 -18.98
CA GLN A 88 17.60 -3.66 -19.10
C GLN A 88 17.72 -2.14 -18.93
N MET A 89 16.69 -1.38 -19.35
CA MET A 89 16.66 0.07 -19.21
C MET A 89 16.35 0.53 -17.78
N LYS A 90 16.19 -0.40 -16.83
CA LYS A 90 15.73 -0.12 -15.47
C LYS A 90 14.53 0.85 -15.46
N PRO A 91 13.42 0.50 -16.14
CA PRO A 91 12.24 1.36 -16.19
C PRO A 91 11.58 1.53 -14.80
N CYS A 92 11.94 0.66 -13.86
CA CYS A 92 11.41 0.61 -12.52
C CYS A 92 12.24 1.47 -11.55
N ILE A 93 11.57 2.40 -10.86
CA ILE A 93 12.17 3.37 -9.94
C ILE A 93 12.26 2.83 -8.49
N ASN A 94 13.05 3.46 -7.62
CA ASN A 94 13.13 3.16 -6.18
C ASN A 94 13.55 1.71 -5.82
N GLY A 95 14.41 1.07 -6.62
CA GLY A 95 14.92 -0.27 -6.32
C GLY A 95 13.88 -1.40 -6.50
N SER A 96 12.78 -1.12 -7.19
CA SER A 96 11.77 -2.10 -7.56
C SER A 96 12.28 -3.12 -8.60
N ILE A 97 11.76 -4.34 -8.53
CA ILE A 97 12.12 -5.47 -9.38
C ILE A 97 11.32 -5.40 -10.68
N CYS A 98 12.00 -5.35 -11.82
CA CYS A 98 11.35 -5.37 -13.13
C CYS A 98 11.09 -6.80 -13.60
N VAL A 99 9.83 -7.14 -13.87
CA VAL A 99 9.40 -8.46 -14.35
C VAL A 99 8.79 -8.32 -15.76
N PRO A 100 9.40 -8.90 -16.80
CA PRO A 100 8.82 -8.90 -18.15
C PRO A 100 7.70 -9.94 -18.27
N TYR A 101 6.62 -9.63 -19.00
CA TYR A 101 5.43 -10.49 -19.07
C TYR A 101 5.63 -11.76 -19.93
N SER A 102 6.55 -11.75 -20.91
CA SER A 102 6.92 -12.93 -21.71
C SER A 102 8.15 -12.66 -22.57
N GLU A 103 8.99 -13.68 -22.85
CA GLU A 103 10.20 -13.53 -23.68
C GLU A 103 9.92 -12.98 -25.09
N ARG A 104 8.75 -13.30 -25.68
CA ARG A 104 8.39 -12.88 -27.05
C ARG A 104 7.90 -11.43 -27.17
N PHE A 105 7.37 -10.85 -26.08
CA PHE A 105 6.83 -9.47 -26.07
C PHE A 105 7.50 -8.58 -25.01
N SER A 106 8.76 -8.88 -24.69
CA SER A 106 9.59 -8.24 -23.67
C SER A 106 9.85 -6.73 -23.87
N PHE A 107 9.41 -6.15 -24.99
CA PHE A 107 9.64 -4.74 -25.36
C PHE A 107 8.45 -3.82 -25.13
N ILE A 108 7.32 -4.33 -24.65
CA ILE A 108 6.10 -3.51 -24.49
C ILE A 108 5.51 -3.69 -23.09
N ASN A 109 5.51 -4.92 -22.57
CA ASN A 109 4.85 -5.24 -21.31
C ASN A 109 5.85 -5.68 -20.24
N PHE A 110 5.97 -4.84 -19.21
CA PHE A 110 6.73 -5.11 -18.00
C PHE A 110 5.91 -4.69 -16.78
N THR A 111 6.21 -5.28 -15.63
CA THR A 111 5.63 -4.90 -14.33
C THR A 111 6.77 -4.57 -13.38
N CYS A 112 6.65 -3.44 -12.69
CA CYS A 112 7.56 -3.08 -11.60
C CYS A 112 6.97 -3.57 -10.30
N VAL A 113 7.67 -4.49 -9.64
CA VAL A 113 7.33 -4.99 -8.31
C VAL A 113 8.12 -4.18 -7.30
N CYS A 114 7.46 -3.25 -6.62
CA CYS A 114 8.10 -2.46 -5.57
C CYS A 114 8.53 -3.35 -4.40
N GLN A 115 9.80 -3.26 -4.01
CA GLN A 115 10.23 -3.71 -2.69
C GLN A 115 9.74 -2.67 -1.67
N GLU A 116 8.52 -2.83 -1.19
CA GLU A 116 8.21 -2.33 0.14
C GLU A 116 8.26 -3.49 1.14
N GLY A 117 8.78 -3.20 2.33
CA GLY A 117 8.86 -4.11 3.46
C GLY A 117 7.47 -4.50 3.96
N PHE A 118 6.81 -5.38 3.22
CA PHE A 118 5.49 -5.87 3.57
C PHE A 118 5.60 -6.80 4.78
N TYR A 119 5.00 -6.37 5.88
CA TYR A 119 4.69 -7.20 7.06
C TYR A 119 4.09 -8.57 6.68
N GLY A 120 3.44 -8.69 5.51
CA GLY A 120 2.93 -9.95 4.96
C GLY A 120 3.97 -11.06 4.82
N TYR A 121 5.21 -10.75 4.43
CA TYR A 121 6.26 -11.78 4.32
C TYR A 121 6.67 -12.37 5.67
N HIS A 122 6.50 -11.61 6.76
CA HIS A 122 6.75 -12.07 8.11
C HIS A 122 5.63 -12.97 8.66
N ILE A 123 4.48 -13.05 7.97
CA ILE A 123 3.37 -13.95 8.26
C ILE A 123 3.60 -15.24 7.49
N ARG A 124 3.72 -16.35 8.22
CA ARG A 124 3.93 -17.67 7.64
C ARG A 124 2.59 -18.30 7.26
N PRO A 125 2.43 -18.82 6.02
CA PRO A 125 1.21 -19.53 5.64
C PRO A 125 1.05 -20.80 6.47
N HIS A 126 -0.21 -21.25 6.66
CA HIS A 126 -0.58 -22.48 7.38
C HIS A 126 -0.10 -22.59 8.84
N VAL A 127 0.39 -21.50 9.45
CA VAL A 127 0.81 -21.46 10.85
C VAL A 127 -0.16 -20.62 11.68
N SER A 128 -0.67 -21.18 12.78
CA SER A 128 -1.58 -20.46 13.68
C SER A 128 -0.91 -19.24 14.32
N ILE A 129 -1.70 -18.25 14.77
CA ILE A 129 -1.20 -16.99 15.35
C ILE A 129 -0.18 -17.23 16.49
N HIS A 130 -0.38 -18.28 17.29
CA HIS A 130 0.54 -18.62 18.37
C HIS A 130 1.92 -19.08 17.86
N GLY A 131 1.97 -19.72 16.70
CA GLY A 131 3.21 -20.16 16.05
C GLY A 131 3.88 -19.10 15.17
N GLN A 132 3.26 -17.94 14.96
CA GLN A 132 3.81 -16.86 14.14
C GLN A 132 5.03 -16.19 14.80
N SER A 133 5.78 -15.44 13.99
CA SER A 133 6.95 -14.68 14.44
C SER A 133 6.60 -13.64 15.51
N ILE A 134 7.60 -13.24 16.29
CA ILE A 134 7.44 -12.18 17.30
C ILE A 134 6.93 -10.88 16.68
N TYR A 135 7.34 -10.56 15.44
CA TYR A 135 6.90 -9.38 14.71
C TYR A 135 5.37 -9.38 14.52
N VAL A 136 4.79 -10.48 14.07
CA VAL A 136 3.32 -10.61 13.86
C VAL A 136 2.57 -10.45 15.19
N LYS A 137 3.07 -11.08 16.27
CA LYS A 137 2.45 -10.97 17.60
C LYS A 137 2.47 -9.53 18.12
N VAL A 138 3.61 -8.85 18.01
CA VAL A 138 3.76 -7.44 18.40
C VAL A 138 2.84 -6.54 17.55
N SER A 139 2.72 -6.79 16.25
CA SER A 139 1.80 -6.06 15.38
C SER A 139 0.34 -6.24 15.80
N ILE A 140 -0.10 -7.46 16.16
CA ILE A 140 -1.46 -7.74 16.65
C ILE A 140 -1.74 -7.02 17.96
N VAL A 141 -0.78 -7.00 18.89
CA VAL A 141 -0.92 -6.26 20.16
C VAL A 141 -1.00 -4.75 19.88
N THR A 142 -0.12 -4.24 19.04
CA THR A 142 -0.07 -2.80 18.68
C THR A 142 -1.38 -2.35 18.03
N ILE A 143 -1.90 -3.11 17.07
CA ILE A 143 -3.13 -2.73 16.38
C ILE A 143 -4.34 -2.78 17.33
N SER A 144 -4.37 -3.77 18.24
CA SER A 144 -5.44 -3.89 19.24
C SER A 144 -5.44 -2.69 20.20
N ILE A 145 -4.25 -2.21 20.61
CA ILE A 145 -4.10 -1.00 21.43
C ILE A 145 -4.55 0.24 20.64
N MET A 146 -4.08 0.41 19.40
CA MET A 146 -4.46 1.53 18.53
C MET A 146 -5.98 1.57 18.31
N PHE A 147 -6.63 0.41 18.16
CA PHE A 147 -8.07 0.30 18.03
C PHE A 147 -8.81 0.76 19.30
N ALA A 148 -8.41 0.26 20.47
CA ALA A 148 -9.06 0.60 21.73
C ALA A 148 -8.92 2.10 22.07
N VAL A 149 -7.71 2.65 21.96
CA VAL A 149 -7.44 4.07 22.20
C VAL A 149 -8.14 4.94 21.16
N GLY A 150 -8.09 4.54 19.90
CA GLY A 150 -8.76 5.23 18.79
C GLY A 150 -10.28 5.28 18.93
N LEU A 151 -10.92 4.17 19.30
CA LEU A 151 -12.36 4.13 19.53
C LEU A 151 -12.78 4.98 20.72
N THR A 152 -12.11 4.83 21.86
CA THR A 152 -12.45 5.59 23.07
C THR A 152 -12.36 7.09 22.85
N SER A 153 -11.23 7.57 22.30
CA SER A 153 -11.03 8.98 21.95
C SER A 153 -12.05 9.49 20.92
N GLY A 154 -12.35 8.69 19.90
CA GLY A 154 -13.37 9.00 18.91
C GLY A 154 -14.77 9.14 19.51
N ILE A 155 -15.17 8.21 20.39
CA ILE A 155 -16.49 8.21 21.04
C ILE A 155 -16.64 9.46 21.93
N PHE A 156 -15.65 9.77 22.77
CA PHE A 156 -15.67 10.98 23.59
C PHE A 156 -15.75 12.25 22.75
N SER A 157 -15.05 12.28 21.61
CA SER A 157 -15.10 13.40 20.66
C SER A 157 -16.50 13.56 20.05
N ILE A 158 -17.13 12.47 19.62
CA ILE A 158 -18.52 12.49 19.13
C ILE A 158 -19.46 13.04 20.21
N LEU A 159 -19.39 12.51 21.44
CA LEU A 159 -20.25 12.98 22.54
C LEU A 159 -20.08 14.49 22.77
N THR A 160 -18.84 14.98 22.72
CA THR A 160 -18.49 16.40 22.91
C THR A 160 -19.05 17.28 21.79
N PHE A 161 -18.83 16.89 20.53
CA PHE A 161 -19.19 17.70 19.36
C PHE A 161 -20.62 17.49 18.87
N GLN A 162 -21.31 16.45 19.32
CA GLN A 162 -22.75 16.26 19.08
C GLN A 162 -23.60 17.18 19.97
N SER A 163 -23.04 17.75 21.03
CA SER A 163 -23.75 18.70 21.89
C SER A 163 -24.27 19.90 21.08
N LYS A 164 -25.45 20.42 21.46
CA LYS A 164 -26.06 21.59 20.79
C LYS A 164 -25.19 22.84 20.90
N SER A 165 -24.40 22.96 21.98
CA SER A 165 -23.51 24.09 22.21
C SER A 165 -22.36 24.13 21.21
N SER A 166 -21.70 22.99 20.98
CA SER A 166 -20.57 22.90 20.03
C SER A 166 -20.99 23.14 18.58
N ARG A 167 -22.21 22.72 18.18
CA ARG A 167 -22.73 22.86 16.80
C ARG A 167 -23.44 24.19 16.52
N LYS A 168 -23.13 25.23 17.31
CA LYS A 168 -23.60 26.61 17.04
C LYS A 168 -22.92 27.19 15.80
N ALA A 169 -21.62 26.93 15.63
CA ALA A 169 -20.84 27.30 14.45
C ALA A 169 -20.57 26.09 13.53
N GLY A 170 -20.15 26.37 12.30
CA GLY A 170 -19.69 25.37 11.33
C GLY A 170 -18.49 24.54 11.83
N CYS A 171 -17.57 25.15 12.58
CA CYS A 171 -16.40 24.47 13.13
C CYS A 171 -16.77 23.23 13.98
N GLY A 172 -17.89 23.29 14.72
CA GLY A 172 -18.38 22.15 15.49
C GLY A 172 -18.94 21.01 14.62
N LEU A 173 -19.48 21.33 13.44
CA LEU A 173 -19.92 20.33 12.47
C LEU A 173 -18.72 19.62 11.83
N TYR A 174 -17.68 20.36 11.45
CA TYR A 174 -16.45 19.75 10.94
C TYR A 174 -15.78 18.86 11.99
N LEU A 175 -15.71 19.29 13.25
CA LEU A 175 -15.14 18.47 14.34
C LEU A 175 -15.96 17.19 14.59
N LEU A 176 -17.28 17.26 14.47
CA LEU A 176 -18.13 16.07 14.53
C LEU A 176 -17.86 15.14 13.33
N ALA A 177 -17.75 15.69 12.12
CA ALA A 177 -17.42 14.92 10.92
C ALA A 177 -16.05 14.24 11.03
N ILE A 178 -15.02 14.96 11.50
CA ILE A 178 -13.68 14.43 11.81
C ILE A 178 -13.75 13.27 12.81
N SER A 179 -14.57 13.41 13.86
CA SER A 179 -14.70 12.37 14.89
C SER A 179 -15.31 11.08 14.30
N ILE A 180 -16.31 11.24 13.42
CA ILE A 180 -16.94 10.12 12.71
C ILE A 180 -15.96 9.47 11.73
N THR A 181 -15.28 10.26 10.88
CA THR A 181 -14.32 9.73 9.89
C THR A 181 -13.12 9.08 10.57
N SER A 182 -12.67 9.59 11.72
CA SER A 182 -11.58 8.98 12.51
C SER A 182 -11.95 7.60 13.04
N ILE A 183 -13.17 7.43 13.59
CA ILE A 183 -13.67 6.12 14.01
C ILE A 183 -13.75 5.16 12.83
N LEU A 184 -14.32 5.60 11.70
CA LEU A 184 -14.40 4.79 10.49
C LEU A 184 -13.00 4.38 10.00
N ASN A 185 -12.04 5.29 9.95
CA ASN A 185 -10.65 5.01 9.59
C ASN A 185 -10.03 3.91 10.46
N ILE A 186 -10.17 4.02 11.78
CA ILE A 186 -9.64 3.04 12.72
C ILE A 186 -10.31 1.67 12.54
N ILE A 187 -11.63 1.64 12.31
CA ILE A 187 -12.36 0.40 12.03
C ILE A 187 -11.88 -0.24 10.72
N PHE A 188 -11.85 0.50 9.61
CA PHE A 188 -11.43 -0.03 8.31
C PHE A 188 -9.95 -0.43 8.28
N LEU A 189 -9.08 0.31 8.98
CA LEU A 189 -7.66 -0.05 9.11
C LEU A 189 -7.50 -1.38 9.86
N ASN A 190 -8.27 -1.57 10.93
CA ASN A 190 -8.29 -2.83 11.66
C ASN A 190 -8.81 -3.97 10.79
N ILE A 191 -9.91 -3.76 10.07
CA ILE A 191 -10.45 -4.75 9.13
C ILE A 191 -9.40 -5.11 8.07
N LYS A 192 -8.71 -4.12 7.49
CA LYS A 192 -7.64 -4.33 6.50
C LYS A 192 -6.50 -5.18 7.03
N VAL A 193 -6.02 -4.91 8.24
CA VAL A 193 -4.91 -5.68 8.81
C VAL A 193 -5.36 -7.09 9.21
N TRP A 194 -6.54 -7.24 9.80
CA TRP A 194 -7.09 -8.57 10.08
C TRP A 194 -7.30 -9.39 8.81
N PHE A 195 -7.86 -8.77 7.77
CA PHE A 195 -8.01 -9.38 6.46
C PHE A 195 -6.65 -9.82 5.89
N LEU A 196 -5.62 -8.97 5.96
CA LEU A 196 -4.27 -9.31 5.53
C LEU A 196 -3.67 -10.49 6.32
N ILE A 197 -3.87 -10.54 7.64
CA ILE A 197 -3.39 -11.67 8.46
C ILE A 197 -4.11 -12.96 8.05
N LEU A 198 -5.44 -12.90 7.91
CA LEU A 198 -6.26 -14.06 7.58
C LEU A 198 -6.00 -14.59 6.16
N SER A 199 -5.77 -13.71 5.19
CA SER A 199 -5.44 -14.09 3.81
C SER A 199 -4.04 -14.71 3.72
N GLN A 200 -3.03 -14.10 4.36
CA GLN A 200 -1.65 -14.60 4.38
C GLN A 200 -1.50 -15.91 5.16
N MET A 201 -2.38 -16.16 6.14
CA MET A 201 -2.48 -17.45 6.83
C MET A 201 -3.26 -18.50 6.03
N THR A 202 -3.74 -18.18 4.83
CA THR A 202 -4.57 -19.04 3.95
C THR A 202 -5.89 -19.50 4.56
N ILE A 203 -6.35 -18.83 5.63
CA ILE A 203 -7.64 -19.11 6.28
C ILE A 203 -8.79 -18.60 5.40
N VAL A 204 -8.57 -17.46 4.75
CA VAL A 204 -9.52 -16.84 3.83
C VAL A 204 -8.95 -16.95 2.42
N SER A 205 -9.54 -17.85 1.63
CA SER A 205 -9.10 -18.17 0.26
C SER A 205 -10.17 -17.94 -0.80
N SER A 206 -11.37 -17.47 -0.42
CA SER A 206 -12.44 -17.21 -1.38
C SER A 206 -12.10 -15.99 -2.26
N GLU A 207 -11.90 -16.23 -3.55
CA GLU A 207 -11.51 -15.22 -4.54
C GLU A 207 -12.41 -13.98 -4.51
N SER A 208 -13.74 -14.15 -4.45
CA SER A 208 -14.68 -13.02 -4.44
C SER A 208 -14.53 -12.14 -3.21
N PHE A 209 -14.31 -12.74 -2.04
CA PHE A 209 -14.08 -11.98 -0.81
C PHE A 209 -12.72 -11.31 -0.82
N LEU A 210 -11.70 -11.99 -1.35
CA LEU A 210 -10.37 -11.42 -1.52
C LEU A 210 -10.44 -10.19 -2.42
N LEU A 211 -11.06 -10.32 -3.60
CA LEU A 211 -11.27 -9.24 -4.57
C LEU A 211 -12.04 -8.06 -3.98
N PHE A 212 -13.15 -8.31 -3.29
CA PHE A 212 -13.97 -7.24 -2.71
C PHE A 212 -13.19 -6.44 -1.66
N ASN A 213 -12.53 -7.11 -0.72
CA ASN A 213 -11.72 -6.44 0.31
C ASN A 213 -10.53 -5.71 -0.32
N CYS A 214 -9.88 -6.33 -1.31
CA CYS A 214 -8.75 -5.76 -2.06
C CYS A 214 -9.10 -4.39 -2.65
N ILE A 215 -10.25 -4.31 -3.32
CA ILE A 215 -10.71 -3.12 -4.04
C ILE A 215 -11.28 -2.09 -3.06
N SER A 216 -12.19 -2.50 -2.17
CA SER A 216 -12.97 -1.57 -1.37
C SER A 216 -12.20 -0.96 -0.21
N LEU A 217 -11.33 -1.72 0.48
CA LEU A 217 -10.70 -1.23 1.71
C LEU A 217 -9.71 -0.09 1.45
N GLU A 218 -8.91 -0.18 0.39
CA GLU A 218 -7.96 0.88 0.05
C GLU A 218 -8.68 2.17 -0.38
N PHE A 219 -9.67 2.05 -1.27
CA PHE A 219 -10.49 3.17 -1.70
C PHE A 219 -11.15 3.90 -0.51
N ILE A 220 -11.77 3.15 0.41
CA ILE A 220 -12.43 3.71 1.58
C ILE A 220 -11.41 4.40 2.50
N LEU A 221 -10.28 3.76 2.79
CA LEU A 221 -9.26 4.33 3.67
C LEU A 221 -8.64 5.61 3.10
N GLN A 222 -8.26 5.62 1.82
CA GLN A 222 -7.71 6.82 1.18
C GLN A 222 -8.71 7.98 1.19
N SER A 223 -9.96 7.69 0.85
CA SER A 223 -11.04 8.69 0.87
C SER A 223 -11.27 9.26 2.27
N LEU A 224 -11.40 8.40 3.30
CA LEU A 224 -11.64 8.84 4.68
C LEU A 224 -10.46 9.62 5.29
N LEU A 225 -9.22 9.26 4.96
CA LEU A 225 -8.03 10.00 5.38
C LEU A 225 -8.02 11.41 4.75
N ALA A 226 -8.23 11.50 3.44
CA ALA A 226 -8.30 12.78 2.75
C ALA A 226 -9.44 13.66 3.24
N MET A 227 -10.64 13.10 3.48
CA MET A 227 -11.77 13.84 4.08
C MET A 227 -11.38 14.44 5.43
N THR A 228 -10.74 13.64 6.29
CA THR A 228 -10.31 14.06 7.62
C THR A 228 -9.33 15.24 7.52
N ASP A 229 -8.38 15.16 6.59
CA ASP A 229 -7.41 16.22 6.36
C ASP A 229 -8.05 17.53 5.90
N TRP A 230 -8.97 17.47 4.94
CA TRP A 230 -9.70 18.65 4.47
C TRP A 230 -10.62 19.24 5.54
N PHE A 231 -11.28 18.42 6.35
CA PHE A 231 -12.07 18.94 7.47
C PHE A 231 -11.21 19.67 8.51
N HIS A 232 -9.99 19.19 8.78
CA HIS A 232 -9.05 19.90 9.66
C HIS A 232 -8.62 21.26 9.10
N VAL A 233 -8.45 21.37 7.77
CA VAL A 233 -8.24 22.67 7.11
C VAL A 233 -9.43 23.59 7.33
N CYS A 234 -10.66 23.10 7.11
CA CYS A 234 -11.88 23.89 7.32
C CYS A 234 -12.03 24.38 8.77
N VAL A 235 -11.73 23.52 9.76
CA VAL A 235 -11.70 23.90 11.18
C VAL A 235 -10.71 25.03 11.42
N SER A 236 -9.51 24.94 10.85
CA SER A 236 -8.44 25.91 11.04
C SER A 236 -8.80 27.27 10.43
N ILE A 237 -9.34 27.27 9.20
CA ILE A 237 -9.82 28.48 8.51
C ILE A 237 -10.98 29.12 9.27
N GLU A 238 -11.98 28.34 9.68
CA GLU A 238 -13.16 28.90 10.36
C GLU A 238 -12.81 29.48 11.73
N ARG A 239 -11.90 28.84 12.48
CA ARG A 239 -11.38 29.39 13.74
C ARG A 239 -10.65 30.71 13.53
N CYS A 240 -9.83 30.82 12.48
CA CYS A 240 -9.15 32.07 12.15
C CYS A 240 -10.14 33.16 11.73
N ALA A 241 -11.14 32.83 10.91
CA ALA A 241 -12.19 33.75 10.50
C ALA A 241 -13.01 34.26 11.70
N ALA A 242 -13.32 33.39 12.66
CA ALA A 242 -14.03 33.78 13.88
C ALA A 242 -13.25 34.80 14.72
N VAL A 243 -11.93 34.64 14.85
CA VAL A 243 -11.06 35.60 15.57
C VAL A 243 -10.92 36.92 14.81
N PHE A 244 -10.78 36.85 13.49
CA PHE A 244 -10.58 38.03 12.63
C PHE A 244 -11.84 38.88 12.50
N LEU A 245 -13.00 38.25 12.26
CA LEU A 245 -14.28 38.95 12.07
C LEU A 245 -14.95 39.31 13.40
N ASP A 246 -14.59 38.62 14.50
CA ASP A 246 -15.04 38.92 15.86
C ASP A 246 -16.58 39.05 15.92
N VAL A 247 -17.11 40.19 16.37
CA VAL A 247 -18.57 40.46 16.42
C VAL A 247 -19.30 40.34 15.07
N LYS A 248 -18.60 40.48 13.94
CA LYS A 248 -19.19 40.34 12.60
C LYS A 248 -19.34 38.89 12.17
N PHE A 249 -18.80 37.93 12.93
CA PHE A 249 -18.88 36.51 12.59
C PHE A 249 -20.28 35.94 12.82
N ASN A 250 -20.97 35.59 11.72
CA ASN A 250 -22.32 35.03 11.80
C ASN A 250 -22.31 33.50 11.90
N LEU A 251 -22.60 32.98 13.10
CA LEU A 251 -22.66 31.56 13.42
C LEU A 251 -23.67 30.77 12.56
N THR A 252 -24.83 31.36 12.28
CA THR A 252 -25.90 30.69 11.53
C THR A 252 -25.51 30.51 10.07
N THR A 253 -24.90 31.53 9.47
CA THR A 253 -24.38 31.47 8.10
C THR A 253 -23.23 30.48 8.00
N SER A 254 -22.28 30.51 8.95
CA SER A 254 -21.15 29.57 8.95
C SER A 254 -21.62 28.12 9.07
N LYS A 255 -22.63 27.86 9.91
CA LYS A 255 -23.23 26.52 10.04
C LYS A 255 -23.89 26.02 8.75
N LYS A 256 -24.61 26.89 8.01
CA LYS A 256 -25.20 26.52 6.72
C LYS A 256 -24.12 26.22 5.69
N PHE A 257 -23.10 27.06 5.62
CA PHE A 257 -21.96 26.88 4.72
C PHE A 257 -21.21 25.57 5.02
N ALA A 258 -20.97 25.27 6.30
CA ALA A 258 -20.27 24.05 6.70
C ALA A 258 -20.99 22.77 6.27
N LYS A 259 -22.32 22.72 6.31
CA LYS A 259 -23.08 21.56 5.80
C LYS A 259 -22.83 21.32 4.31
N LEU A 260 -22.81 22.40 3.52
CA LEU A 260 -22.56 22.32 2.09
C LEU A 260 -21.12 21.89 1.81
N VAL A 261 -20.14 22.50 2.50
CA VAL A 261 -18.72 22.16 2.34
C VAL A 261 -18.42 20.72 2.73
N ILE A 262 -19.04 20.20 3.81
CA ILE A 262 -18.89 18.78 4.19
C ILE A 262 -19.31 17.87 3.03
N LEU A 263 -20.46 18.15 2.41
CA LEU A 263 -20.96 17.35 1.30
C LEU A 263 -20.04 17.43 0.07
N ILE A 264 -19.53 18.62 -0.23
CA ILE A 264 -18.57 18.83 -1.33
C ILE A 264 -17.28 18.05 -1.10
N ILE A 265 -16.68 18.12 0.10
CA ILE A 265 -15.44 17.41 0.43
C ILE A 265 -15.62 15.90 0.32
N ILE A 266 -16.75 15.35 0.81
CA ILE A 266 -17.05 13.93 0.70
C ILE A 266 -17.09 13.51 -0.77
N SER A 267 -17.80 14.27 -1.61
CA SER A 267 -17.91 13.96 -3.04
C SER A 267 -16.56 14.08 -3.76
N ASP A 268 -15.83 15.18 -3.55
CA ASP A 268 -14.55 15.46 -4.21
C ASP A 268 -13.51 14.38 -3.90
N THR A 269 -13.32 14.05 -2.61
CA THR A 269 -12.37 13.02 -2.18
C THR A 269 -12.73 11.64 -2.73
N CYS A 270 -14.01 11.23 -2.68
CA CYS A 270 -14.45 9.97 -3.28
C CYS A 270 -14.19 9.91 -4.79
N ILE A 271 -14.39 11.02 -5.51
CA ILE A 271 -14.15 11.08 -6.96
C ILE A 271 -12.65 11.00 -7.26
N SER A 272 -11.80 11.73 -6.51
CA SER A 272 -10.34 11.72 -6.69
C SER A 272 -9.74 10.31 -6.60
N PHE A 273 -10.22 9.48 -5.66
CA PHE A 273 -9.72 8.11 -5.47
C PHE A 273 -10.46 7.04 -6.27
N LEU A 274 -11.47 7.40 -7.08
CA LEU A 274 -12.28 6.44 -7.84
C LEU A 274 -11.46 5.63 -8.87
N HIS A 275 -10.31 6.15 -9.29
CA HIS A 275 -9.42 5.44 -10.21
C HIS A 275 -8.76 4.21 -9.57
N ASP A 276 -8.44 4.24 -8.28
CA ASP A 276 -7.77 3.13 -7.56
C ASP A 276 -8.55 1.80 -7.65
N PRO A 277 -9.87 1.72 -7.34
CA PRO A 277 -10.61 0.47 -7.41
C PRO A 277 -10.75 -0.10 -8.82
N ILE A 278 -10.59 0.71 -9.88
CA ILE A 278 -10.70 0.26 -11.27
C ILE A 278 -9.47 -0.56 -11.68
N TYR A 279 -8.30 -0.14 -11.21
CA TYR A 279 -7.00 -0.70 -11.62
C TYR A 279 -6.37 -1.61 -10.57
N ARG A 280 -6.98 -1.74 -9.38
CA ARG A 280 -6.52 -2.63 -8.32
C ARG A 280 -6.99 -4.06 -8.56
N ARG A 281 -6.07 -5.02 -8.49
CA ARG A 281 -6.33 -6.45 -8.72
C ARG A 281 -5.59 -7.31 -7.69
N PRO A 282 -6.18 -8.44 -7.27
CA PRO A 282 -5.44 -9.47 -6.57
C PRO A 282 -4.50 -10.20 -7.54
N ILE A 283 -3.29 -10.51 -7.10
CA ILE A 283 -2.28 -11.28 -7.83
C ILE A 283 -1.83 -12.42 -6.93
N ASP A 284 -1.96 -13.65 -7.43
CA ASP A 284 -1.52 -14.84 -6.73
C ASP A 284 -0.05 -15.15 -7.03
N ASP A 285 0.70 -15.40 -5.97
CA ASP A 285 2.06 -15.89 -5.97
C ASP A 285 2.02 -17.40 -5.69
N GLU A 286 2.16 -18.19 -6.76
CA GLU A 286 2.12 -19.65 -6.70
C GLU A 286 3.31 -20.24 -5.92
N GLU A 287 4.46 -19.56 -5.90
CA GLU A 287 5.69 -20.02 -5.24
C GLU A 287 5.55 -19.91 -3.72
N ASP A 288 5.07 -18.75 -3.25
CA ASP A 288 4.90 -18.48 -1.83
C ASP A 288 3.52 -18.86 -1.29
N GLN A 289 2.59 -19.29 -2.15
CA GLN A 289 1.18 -19.59 -1.82
C GLN A 289 0.47 -18.38 -1.18
N ARG A 290 0.63 -17.19 -1.78
CA ARG A 290 0.14 -15.92 -1.24
C ARG A 290 -0.62 -15.10 -2.27
N THR A 291 -1.69 -14.44 -1.85
CA THR A 291 -2.40 -13.46 -2.67
C THR A 291 -2.03 -12.05 -2.25
N TRP A 292 -1.60 -11.22 -3.20
CA TRP A 292 -1.25 -9.81 -3.02
C TRP A 292 -2.28 -8.90 -3.66
N CYS A 293 -2.44 -7.69 -3.13
CA CYS A 293 -3.37 -6.69 -3.65
C CYS A 293 -2.61 -5.52 -4.27
N LEU A 294 -2.38 -5.60 -5.58
CA LEU A 294 -1.50 -4.67 -6.29
C LEU A 294 -2.30 -3.74 -7.21
N LEU A 295 -1.79 -2.51 -7.34
CA LEU A 295 -2.34 -1.50 -8.23
C LEU A 295 -1.62 -1.60 -9.58
N GLN A 296 -2.36 -1.96 -10.64
CA GLN A 296 -1.80 -2.14 -11.98
C GLN A 296 -2.40 -1.11 -12.95
N MET A 297 -1.70 0.01 -13.11
CA MET A 297 -2.18 1.16 -13.88
C MET A 297 -1.36 1.42 -15.15
N PRO A 298 -1.96 1.96 -16.22
CA PRO A 298 -1.22 2.54 -17.34
C PRO A 298 -0.56 3.88 -16.93
N SER A 299 0.49 4.29 -17.66
CA SER A 299 1.38 5.42 -17.31
C SER A 299 0.69 6.78 -17.13
N ASN A 300 -0.35 7.05 -17.92
CA ASN A 300 -1.17 8.25 -17.80
C ASN A 300 -1.95 8.31 -16.48
N ILE A 301 -2.47 7.17 -16.03
CA ILE A 301 -3.19 7.07 -14.75
C ILE A 301 -2.21 7.07 -13.58
N GLU A 302 -1.00 6.53 -13.74
CA GLU A 302 0.05 6.59 -12.72
C GLU A 302 0.47 8.03 -12.39
N THR A 303 0.58 8.88 -13.42
CA THR A 303 0.87 10.31 -13.25
C THR A 303 -0.26 11.00 -12.48
N TYR A 304 -1.52 10.68 -12.81
CA TYR A 304 -2.69 11.20 -12.10
C TYR A 304 -2.74 10.73 -10.64
N ASN A 305 -2.51 9.43 -10.38
CA ASN A 305 -2.46 8.86 -9.03
C ASN A 305 -1.40 9.57 -8.18
N SER A 306 -0.21 9.78 -8.74
CA SER A 306 0.87 10.52 -8.07
C SER A 306 0.44 11.95 -7.74
N PHE A 307 -0.17 12.65 -8.70
CA PHE A 307 -0.69 14.00 -8.48
C PHE A 307 -1.76 14.05 -7.39
N ILE A 308 -2.75 13.16 -7.42
CA ILE A 308 -3.84 13.11 -6.43
C ILE A 308 -3.30 12.84 -5.03
N ASN A 309 -2.41 11.87 -4.88
CA ASN A 309 -1.79 11.56 -3.59
C ASN A 309 -0.99 12.75 -3.05
N ILE A 310 -0.21 13.41 -3.91
CA ILE A 310 0.54 14.63 -3.55
C ILE A 310 -0.42 15.76 -3.16
N PHE A 311 -1.49 15.98 -3.94
CA PHE A 311 -2.45 17.05 -3.72
C PHE A 311 -3.18 16.88 -2.38
N HIS A 312 -3.79 15.71 -2.14
CA HIS A 312 -4.53 15.43 -0.92
C HIS A 312 -3.64 15.32 0.33
N PHE A 313 -2.33 15.10 0.18
CA PHE A 313 -1.38 15.10 1.30
C PHE A 313 -0.78 16.48 1.58
N ILE A 314 -0.18 17.13 0.57
CA ILE A 314 0.61 18.36 0.75
C ILE A 314 -0.28 19.58 0.94
N VAL A 315 -1.36 19.70 0.16
CA VAL A 315 -2.20 20.91 0.20
C VAL A 315 -2.89 21.06 1.56
N PRO A 316 -3.58 20.04 2.09
CA PRO A 316 -4.15 20.15 3.43
C PRO A 316 -3.09 20.37 4.51
N SER A 317 -1.96 19.67 4.44
CA SER A 317 -0.87 19.82 5.42
C SER A 317 -0.36 21.26 5.49
N SER A 318 -0.18 21.91 4.34
CA SER A 318 0.27 23.30 4.25
C SER A 318 -0.79 24.27 4.81
N LEU A 319 -2.05 24.08 4.44
CA LEU A 319 -3.15 24.95 4.84
C LEU A 319 -3.55 24.80 6.33
N LYS A 320 -3.22 23.68 6.98
CA LYS A 320 -3.47 23.49 8.42
C LYS A 320 -2.53 24.31 9.31
N VAL A 321 -1.30 24.56 8.87
CA VAL A 321 -0.26 25.19 9.72
C VAL A 321 -0.43 26.72 9.80
N ILE A 322 -0.88 27.35 8.72
CA ILE A 322 -0.97 28.81 8.60
C ILE A 322 -1.99 29.42 9.59
N PRO A 323 -3.24 28.91 9.70
CA PRO A 323 -4.26 29.57 10.51
C PRO A 323 -3.98 29.61 12.02
N PRO A 324 -3.41 28.58 12.67
CA PRO A 324 -2.98 28.66 14.07
C PRO A 324 -1.97 29.79 14.34
N ILE A 325 -1.00 29.99 13.44
CA ILE A 325 -0.02 31.08 13.55
C ILE A 325 -0.74 32.43 13.44
N CYS A 326 -1.65 32.57 12.47
CA CYS A 326 -2.48 33.76 12.33
C CYS A 326 -3.30 34.05 13.60
N ILE A 327 -3.91 33.01 14.20
CA ILE A 327 -4.68 33.15 15.44
C ILE A 327 -3.81 33.66 16.58
N ILE A 328 -2.60 33.10 16.77
CA ILE A 328 -1.68 33.53 17.83
C ILE A 328 -1.31 35.01 17.65
N VAL A 329 -0.94 35.42 16.44
CA VAL A 329 -0.57 36.82 16.14
C VAL A 329 -1.75 37.77 16.36
N LEU A 330 -2.94 37.42 15.87
CA LEU A 330 -4.14 38.25 16.04
C LEU A 330 -4.53 38.40 17.51
N ILE A 331 -4.47 37.32 18.29
CA ILE A 331 -4.77 37.36 19.73
C ILE A 331 -3.72 38.19 20.49
N ALA A 332 -2.43 38.00 20.19
CA ALA A 332 -1.36 38.79 20.81
C ALA A 332 -1.53 40.29 20.54
N ASN A 333 -1.83 40.67 19.30
CA ASN A 333 -2.07 42.06 18.93
C ASN A 333 -3.30 42.65 19.65
N LYS A 334 -4.39 41.88 19.77
CA LYS A 334 -5.58 42.30 20.55
C LYS A 334 -5.22 42.54 22.03
N HIS A 335 -4.44 41.66 22.64
CA HIS A 335 -4.00 41.83 24.04
C HIS A 335 -3.13 43.09 24.25
N VAL A 336 -2.22 43.37 23.32
CA VAL A 336 -1.38 44.58 23.38
C VAL A 336 -2.23 45.84 23.29
N ALA A 337 -3.21 45.89 22.37
CA ALA A 337 -4.10 47.04 22.22
C ALA A 337 -4.93 47.30 23.48
N VAL A 338 -5.50 46.25 24.08
CA VAL A 338 -6.27 46.36 25.34
C VAL A 338 -5.38 46.88 26.48
N LYS A 339 -4.17 46.34 26.63
CA LYS A 339 -3.24 46.78 27.68
C LYS A 339 -2.82 48.24 27.53
N GLN A 340 -2.62 48.72 26.29
CA GLN A 340 -2.32 50.12 26.03
C GLN A 340 -3.49 51.03 26.42
N GLN A 341 -4.71 50.61 26.11
CA GLN A 341 -5.92 51.37 26.43
C GLN A 341 -6.20 51.43 27.95
N ASP A 342 -5.99 50.33 28.68
CA ASP A 342 -6.10 50.31 30.14
C ASP A 342 -5.05 51.22 30.80
N THR A 343 -3.82 51.21 30.29
CA THR A 343 -2.73 52.07 30.79
C THR A 343 -3.08 53.55 30.57
N TYR A 344 -3.61 53.91 29.39
CA TYR A 344 -4.06 55.27 29.09
C TYR A 344 -5.19 55.74 30.02
N ILE A 345 -6.20 54.90 30.28
CA ILE A 345 -7.31 55.23 31.19
C ILE A 345 -6.80 55.41 32.63
N GLN A 346 -5.84 54.60 33.08
CA GLN A 346 -5.25 54.76 34.41
C GLN A 346 -4.49 56.10 34.57
N HIS A 347 -3.82 56.57 33.51
CA HIS A 347 -3.18 57.88 33.53
C HIS A 347 -4.20 59.03 33.59
N LEU A 348 -5.30 58.95 32.83
CA LEU A 348 -6.37 59.95 32.87
C LEU A 348 -7.07 60.04 34.22
N LYS A 349 -7.26 58.92 34.93
CA LYS A 349 -7.89 58.93 36.28
C LYS A 349 -7.02 59.51 37.39
N LYS A 350 -5.72 59.73 37.13
CA LYS A 350 -4.77 60.29 38.11
C LYS A 350 -4.61 61.82 37.99
N GLN A 351 -5.17 62.42 36.94
CA GLN A 351 -5.33 63.87 36.79
C GLN A 351 -6.70 64.28 37.30
#